data_AF-A0A0J7MP52-F1
#
_entry.id   AF-A0A0J7MP52-F1
#
_cell.length_a   1.000
_cell.length_b   1.000
_cell.length_c   1.000
_cell.angle_alpha   90.00
_cell.angle_beta   90.00
_cell.angle_gamma   90.00
#
_symmetry.space_group_name_H-M   'P 1'
#
loop_
_entity.id
_entity.type
_entity.pdbx_description
1 polymer ?
#
loop_
_entity_poly.entity_id
_entity_poly.type
_entity_poly.pdbx_seq_one_letter_code
_entity_poly.pdbx_strand_id
1 'polypeptide(L)'
;MKIKVLQVNVNRSRRALDLLLHQARELGAGLLIISEPCNIASSDKWFTSLDNSSAIYVDPDLINFRCRLETRGDKFVAVRCGPYLITSVYISSNLNLQEFDAFLSDLSVMLSSRTDKVVVAGDFNAKAGLWGSNVTNQRGLQVIRWAAKRDLRIINEGDVPTCVRPQGSSIVDLTWSSPDLQPLITNWQ
;
A
#
# COMPACT_ATOMS: atom_id res chain seq x y z
N MET A 1 -19.41 -11.01 2.23
CA MET A 1 -18.31 -11.34 3.16
C MET A 1 -17.36 -10.16 3.21
N LYS A 2 -16.93 -9.72 4.40
CA LYS A 2 -16.05 -8.56 4.58
C LYS A 2 -14.61 -9.04 4.76
N ILE A 3 -13.66 -8.41 4.07
CA ILE A 3 -12.22 -8.61 4.31
C ILE A 3 -11.75 -7.42 5.13
N LYS A 4 -11.06 -7.67 6.24
CA LYS A 4 -10.37 -6.63 7.01
C LYS A 4 -8.92 -6.56 6.56
N VAL A 5 -8.48 -5.35 6.24
CA VAL A 5 -7.14 -5.04 5.73
C VAL A 5 -6.47 -4.07 6.70
N LEU A 6 -5.19 -4.27 7.00
CA LEU A 6 -4.36 -3.27 7.68
C LEU A 6 -3.26 -2.80 6.74
N GLN A 7 -2.98 -1.50 6.73
CA GLN A 7 -1.83 -0.93 6.01
C GLN A 7 -0.91 -0.25 7.02
N VAL A 8 0.38 -0.61 7.03
CA VAL A 8 1.35 -0.08 8.00
C VAL A 8 2.75 -0.01 7.40
N ASN A 9 3.47 1.09 7.62
CA ASN A 9 4.92 1.12 7.50
C ASN A 9 5.55 0.68 8.84
N VAL A 10 6.25 -0.46 8.87
CA VAL A 10 6.86 -1.01 10.09
C VAL A 10 8.31 -0.56 10.31
N ASN A 11 8.84 0.29 9.42
CA ASN A 11 10.16 0.93 9.52
C ASN A 11 11.28 -0.06 9.89
N ARG A 12 11.28 -1.23 9.25
CA ARG A 12 12.21 -2.36 9.46
C ARG A 12 12.30 -2.85 10.90
N SER A 13 11.35 -2.51 11.76
CA SER A 13 11.33 -2.89 13.17
C SER A 13 10.69 -4.26 13.36
N ARG A 14 11.48 -5.23 13.87
CA ARG A 14 10.95 -6.56 14.18
C ARG A 14 9.82 -6.50 15.20
N ARG A 15 9.96 -5.65 16.22
CA ARG A 15 8.94 -5.46 17.26
C ARG A 15 7.64 -4.90 16.68
N ALA A 16 7.73 -3.93 15.76
CA ALA A 16 6.55 -3.38 15.10
C ALA A 16 5.86 -4.43 14.23
N LEU A 17 6.62 -5.26 13.52
CA LEU A 17 6.06 -6.37 12.75
C LEU A 17 5.36 -7.41 13.63
N ASP A 18 5.98 -7.80 14.75
CA ASP A 18 5.39 -8.77 15.68
C ASP A 18 4.09 -8.23 16.32
N LEU A 19 4.08 -6.94 16.70
CA LEU A 19 2.88 -6.26 17.19
C LEU A 19 1.79 -6.18 16.11
N LEU A 20 2.15 -5.86 14.87
CA LEU A 20 1.21 -5.83 13.75
C LEU A 20 0.55 -7.20 13.55
N LEU A 21 1.32 -8.28 13.58
CA LEU A 21 0.79 -9.65 13.43
C LEU A 21 -0.12 -10.04 14.60
N HIS A 22 0.21 -9.62 15.83
CA HIS A 22 -0.66 -9.82 16.99
C HIS A 22 -1.98 -9.06 16.83
N GLN A 23 -1.91 -7.76 16.53
CA GLN A 23 -3.07 -6.90 16.32
C GLN A 23 -3.96 -7.40 15.19
N ALA A 24 -3.37 -7.88 14.10
CA ALA A 24 -4.09 -8.46 12.97
C ALA A 24 -4.96 -9.65 13.40
N ARG A 25 -4.43 -10.54 14.24
CA ARG A 25 -5.18 -11.68 14.80
C ARG A 25 -6.32 -11.21 15.69
N GLU A 26 -6.07 -10.26 16.59
CA GLU A 26 -7.11 -9.72 17.50
C GLU A 26 -8.25 -9.05 16.73
N LEU A 27 -7.93 -8.33 15.65
CA LEU A 27 -8.93 -7.65 14.82
C LEU A 27 -9.59 -8.60 13.79
N GLY A 28 -9.06 -9.80 13.58
CA GLY A 28 -9.47 -10.69 12.49
C GLY A 28 -9.13 -10.11 11.11
N ALA A 29 -8.03 -9.37 10.99
CA ALA A 29 -7.51 -8.85 9.73
C ALA A 29 -6.65 -9.91 9.03
N GLY A 30 -7.20 -10.47 7.96
CA GLY A 30 -6.55 -11.54 7.20
C GLY A 30 -5.59 -11.04 6.10
N LEU A 31 -5.54 -9.74 5.83
CA LEU A 31 -4.65 -9.17 4.82
C LEU A 31 -3.92 -7.95 5.37
N LEU A 32 -2.60 -7.93 5.23
CA LEU A 32 -1.76 -6.81 5.68
C LEU A 32 -0.93 -6.29 4.49
N ILE A 33 -0.94 -4.97 4.30
CA ILE A 33 -0.14 -4.25 3.30
C ILE A 33 0.98 -3.52 4.06
N ILE A 34 2.23 -3.91 3.81
CA ILE A 34 3.34 -3.55 4.69
C ILE A 34 4.45 -2.84 3.90
N SER A 35 4.79 -1.64 4.35
CA SER A 35 5.97 -0.91 3.88
C SER A 35 7.14 -1.11 4.86
N GLU A 36 8.35 -1.19 4.32
CA GLU A 36 9.61 -1.45 5.03
C GLU A 36 9.56 -2.62 6.02
N PRO A 37 9.19 -3.84 5.59
CA PRO A 37 9.24 -4.99 6.47
C PRO A 37 10.67 -5.26 6.96
N CYS A 38 10.81 -5.75 8.20
CA CYS A 38 12.05 -6.41 8.61
C CYS A 38 12.17 -7.77 7.93
N ASN A 39 13.29 -8.48 8.10
CA ASN A 39 13.50 -9.81 7.51
C ASN A 39 12.28 -10.74 7.71
N ILE A 40 11.59 -11.04 6.60
CA ILE A 40 10.44 -11.94 6.55
C ILE A 40 10.97 -13.36 6.32
N ALA A 41 10.51 -14.30 7.15
CA ALA A 41 10.82 -15.71 6.95
C ALA A 41 10.04 -16.26 5.75
N SER A 42 10.66 -17.15 4.97
CA SER A 42 10.01 -17.79 3.83
C SER A 42 8.79 -18.59 4.31
N SER A 43 7.62 -18.27 3.75
CA SER A 43 6.34 -18.91 4.07
C SER A 43 5.32 -18.58 2.99
N ASP A 44 4.39 -19.49 2.73
CA ASP A 44 3.28 -19.30 1.77
C ASP A 44 2.31 -18.18 2.16
N LYS A 45 2.43 -17.63 3.39
CA LYS A 45 1.63 -16.49 3.87
C LYS A 45 2.20 -15.14 3.43
N TRP A 46 3.41 -15.08 2.88
CA TRP A 46 4.12 -13.83 2.60
C TRP A 46 4.45 -13.65 1.12
N PHE A 47 4.22 -12.43 0.64
CA PHE A 47 4.65 -11.98 -0.68
C PHE A 47 5.50 -10.73 -0.50
N THR A 48 6.69 -10.68 -1.11
CA THR A 48 7.63 -9.56 -0.95
C THR A 48 8.07 -9.00 -2.30
N SER A 49 8.40 -7.71 -2.30
CA SER A 49 9.08 -7.04 -3.42
C SER A 49 10.49 -7.59 -3.61
N LEU A 50 11.10 -7.34 -4.77
CA LEU A 50 12.45 -7.87 -5.10
C LEU A 50 13.53 -7.29 -4.17
N ASP A 51 13.36 -6.04 -3.75
CA ASP A 51 14.24 -5.32 -2.82
C ASP A 51 13.83 -5.45 -1.34
N ASN A 52 12.80 -6.26 -1.04
CA ASN A 52 12.23 -6.47 0.29
C ASN A 52 11.76 -5.17 1.00
N SER A 53 11.44 -4.12 0.26
CA SER A 53 10.94 -2.86 0.82
C SER A 53 9.42 -2.81 0.95
N SER A 54 8.69 -3.75 0.33
CA SER A 54 7.24 -3.91 0.44
C SER A 54 6.86 -5.37 0.62
N ALA A 55 5.78 -5.61 1.36
CA ALA A 55 5.25 -6.95 1.55
C ALA A 55 3.72 -6.97 1.67
N ILE A 56 3.13 -8.10 1.32
CA ILE A 56 1.75 -8.45 1.64
C ILE A 56 1.76 -9.73 2.46
N TYR A 57 1.09 -9.69 3.62
CA TYR A 57 0.78 -10.87 4.41
C TYR A 57 -0.66 -11.30 4.16
N VAL A 58 -0.87 -12.61 4.03
CA VAL A 58 -2.19 -13.21 3.89
C VAL A 58 -2.34 -14.32 4.90
N ASP A 59 -3.39 -14.23 5.72
CA ASP A 59 -3.79 -15.32 6.59
C ASP A 59 -4.88 -16.19 5.91
N PRO A 60 -4.55 -17.40 5.44
CA PRO A 60 -5.50 -18.26 4.73
C PRO A 60 -6.69 -18.69 5.59
N ASP A 61 -6.55 -18.65 6.92
CA ASP A 61 -7.64 -19.01 7.85
C ASP A 61 -8.68 -17.89 7.99
N LEU A 62 -8.32 -16.66 7.60
CA LEU A 62 -9.18 -15.47 7.67
C LEU A 62 -9.60 -14.96 6.28
N ILE A 63 -8.94 -15.42 5.21
CA ILE A 63 -9.22 -15.03 3.83
C ILE A 63 -9.78 -16.21 3.05
N ASN A 64 -11.06 -16.12 2.68
CA ASN A 64 -11.76 -17.14 1.89
C ASN A 64 -11.43 -17.11 0.39
N PHE A 65 -10.38 -16.40 0.00
CA PHE A 65 -9.93 -16.31 -1.39
C PHE A 65 -8.54 -16.92 -1.51
N ARG A 66 -8.32 -17.63 -2.62
CA ARG A 66 -6.96 -18.01 -3.00
C ARG A 66 -6.19 -16.74 -3.37
N CYS A 67 -5.10 -16.50 -2.65
CA CYS A 67 -4.16 -15.44 -2.95
C CYS A 67 -2.92 -16.02 -3.66
N ARG A 68 -2.47 -15.35 -4.72
CA ARG A 68 -1.28 -15.73 -5.48
C ARG A 68 -0.50 -14.48 -5.89
N LEU A 69 0.81 -14.63 -6.01
CA LEU A 69 1.66 -13.60 -6.58
C LEU A 69 1.21 -13.33 -8.02
N GLU A 70 0.87 -12.08 -8.32
CA GLU A 70 0.59 -11.63 -9.69
C GLU A 70 1.88 -11.14 -10.34
N THR A 71 2.57 -10.23 -9.67
CA THR A 71 3.88 -9.72 -10.09
C THR A 71 4.57 -9.00 -8.93
N ARG A 72 5.88 -8.77 -9.06
CA ARG A 72 6.68 -7.99 -8.12
C ARG A 72 7.80 -7.28 -8.86
N GLY A 73 8.18 -6.11 -8.37
CA GLY A 73 9.37 -5.39 -8.81
C GLY A 73 10.14 -4.90 -7.60
N ASP A 74 11.10 -4.00 -7.83
CA ASP A 74 11.64 -3.20 -6.74
C ASP A 74 10.52 -2.30 -6.21
N LYS A 75 10.46 -2.08 -4.89
CA LYS A 75 9.52 -1.14 -4.24
C LYS A 75 8.05 -1.52 -4.25
N PHE A 76 7.66 -2.62 -4.91
CA PHE A 76 6.28 -3.09 -4.88
C PHE A 76 6.12 -4.61 -5.02
N VAL A 77 4.99 -5.10 -4.51
CA VAL A 77 4.50 -6.46 -4.75
C VAL A 77 3.00 -6.44 -4.95
N ALA A 78 2.51 -7.17 -5.96
CA ALA A 78 1.10 -7.27 -6.30
C ALA A 78 0.62 -8.72 -6.17
N VAL A 79 -0.47 -8.90 -5.43
CA VAL A 79 -1.06 -10.19 -5.11
C VAL A 79 -2.51 -10.19 -5.58
N ARG A 80 -2.89 -11.22 -6.33
CA ARG A 80 -4.28 -11.45 -6.72
C ARG A 80 -4.95 -12.34 -5.69
N CYS A 81 -5.95 -11.80 -5.00
CA CYS A 81 -6.77 -12.50 -4.02
C CYS A 81 -8.20 -12.59 -4.53
N GLY A 82 -8.58 -13.72 -5.13
CA GLY A 82 -9.87 -13.85 -5.81
C GLY A 82 -10.02 -12.79 -6.90
N PRO A 83 -11.06 -11.92 -6.86
CA PRO A 83 -11.25 -10.87 -7.86
C PRO A 83 -10.43 -9.60 -7.58
N TYR A 84 -9.75 -9.49 -6.43
CA TYR A 84 -9.05 -8.28 -6.02
C TYR A 84 -7.57 -8.33 -6.41
N LEU A 85 -7.03 -7.21 -6.90
CA LEU A 85 -5.60 -7.00 -7.07
C LEU A 85 -5.11 -6.06 -5.98
N ILE A 86 -4.34 -6.60 -5.04
CA ILE A 86 -3.81 -5.85 -3.91
C ILE A 86 -2.33 -5.60 -4.12
N THR A 87 -1.92 -4.33 -4.07
CA THR A 87 -0.53 -3.92 -4.30
C THR A 87 0.00 -3.18 -3.08
N SER A 88 1.12 -3.67 -2.53
CA SER A 88 1.91 -2.97 -1.52
C SER A 88 3.01 -2.17 -2.19
N VAL A 89 3.22 -0.93 -1.74
CA VAL A 89 4.22 0.00 -2.27
C VAL A 89 5.05 0.61 -1.14
N TYR A 90 6.33 0.86 -1.41
CA TYR A 90 7.19 1.71 -0.59
C TYR A 90 8.12 2.51 -1.49
N ILE A 91 8.01 3.82 -1.44
CA ILE A 91 8.85 4.72 -2.21
C ILE A 91 9.69 5.54 -1.27
N SER A 92 10.99 5.25 -1.19
CA SER A 92 11.93 6.00 -0.34
C SER A 92 11.85 7.51 -0.56
N SER A 93 11.96 8.28 0.52
CA SER A 93 12.11 9.74 0.47
C SER A 93 13.39 10.19 -0.26
N ASN A 94 14.39 9.31 -0.37
CA ASN A 94 15.70 9.62 -0.97
C ASN A 94 15.72 9.49 -2.50
N LEU A 95 14.67 8.91 -3.10
CA LEU A 95 14.53 8.84 -4.56
C LEU A 95 14.36 10.25 -5.15
N ASN A 96 15.12 10.53 -6.21
CA ASN A 96 14.95 11.77 -6.95
C ASN A 96 13.66 11.75 -7.80
N LEU A 97 13.26 12.91 -8.34
CA LEU A 97 12.00 13.05 -9.06
C LEU A 97 11.92 12.21 -10.35
N GLN A 98 13.06 11.94 -11.01
CA GLN A 98 13.11 11.13 -12.23
C GLN A 98 12.91 9.66 -11.90
N GLU A 99 13.59 9.15 -10.87
CA GLU A 99 13.43 7.78 -10.39
C GLU A 99 12.01 7.54 -9.85
N PHE A 100 11.43 8.54 -9.18
CA PHE A 100 10.05 8.49 -8.72
C PHE A 100 9.05 8.38 -9.88
N ASP A 101 9.22 9.19 -10.93
CA ASP A 101 8.36 9.15 -12.12
C ASP A 101 8.50 7.84 -12.91
N ALA A 102 9.74 7.34 -13.04
CA ALA A 102 10.02 6.04 -13.63
C ALA A 102 9.30 4.91 -12.86
N PHE A 103 9.37 4.93 -11.53
CA PHE A 103 8.66 3.98 -10.69
C PHE A 103 7.13 4.02 -10.88
N LEU A 104 6.53 5.21 -10.94
CA LEU A 104 5.09 5.35 -11.22
C LEU A 104 4.73 4.86 -12.63
N SER A 105 5.65 4.96 -13.59
CA SER A 105 5.51 4.42 -14.94
C SER A 105 5.55 2.89 -14.95
N ASP A 106 6.41 2.27 -14.11
CA ASP A 106 6.47 0.81 -13.96
C ASP A 106 5.21 0.25 -13.28
N LEU A 107 4.75 0.88 -12.19
CA LEU A 107 3.47 0.57 -11.57
C LEU A 107 2.32 0.70 -12.57
N SER A 108 2.39 1.71 -13.42
CA SER A 108 1.46 1.90 -14.52
C SER A 108 1.47 0.71 -15.49
N VAL A 109 2.63 0.24 -15.95
CA VAL A 109 2.68 -0.94 -16.84
C VAL A 109 2.03 -2.15 -16.17
N MET A 110 2.27 -2.38 -14.87
CA MET A 110 1.62 -3.45 -14.12
C MET A 110 0.09 -3.33 -14.10
N LEU A 111 -0.42 -2.13 -13.82
CA LEU A 111 -1.86 -1.82 -13.77
C LEU A 111 -2.53 -1.71 -15.15
N SER A 112 -1.79 -1.89 -16.25
CA SER A 112 -2.35 -1.76 -17.61
C SER A 112 -3.25 -2.92 -18.02
N SER A 113 -3.10 -4.08 -17.38
CA SER A 113 -4.05 -5.18 -17.53
C SER A 113 -5.41 -4.72 -17.00
N ARG A 114 -6.49 -4.93 -17.77
CA ARG A 114 -7.86 -4.64 -17.30
C ARG A 114 -8.16 -5.51 -16.09
N THR A 115 -7.89 -4.96 -14.91
CA THR A 115 -8.18 -5.57 -13.63
C THR A 115 -9.15 -4.64 -12.92
N ASP A 116 -10.37 -5.10 -12.77
CA ASP A 116 -11.34 -4.49 -11.89
C ASP A 116 -10.92 -4.79 -10.43
N LYS A 117 -11.40 -3.99 -9.47
CA LYS A 117 -11.13 -4.16 -8.04
C LYS A 117 -9.67 -4.12 -7.62
N VAL A 118 -9.02 -3.00 -7.92
CA VAL A 118 -7.63 -2.71 -7.57
C VAL A 118 -7.54 -1.97 -6.24
N VAL A 119 -6.56 -2.34 -5.41
CA VAL A 119 -6.06 -1.55 -4.28
C VAL A 119 -4.56 -1.35 -4.44
N VAL A 120 -4.09 -0.12 -4.34
CA VAL A 120 -2.66 0.21 -4.25
C VAL A 120 -2.45 0.99 -2.97
N ALA A 121 -1.65 0.46 -2.04
CA ALA A 121 -1.44 1.12 -0.76
C ALA A 121 -0.01 0.98 -0.23
N GLY A 122 0.38 1.91 0.62
CA GLY A 122 1.68 1.95 1.28
C GLY A 122 2.25 3.37 1.36
N ASP A 123 3.54 3.48 1.66
CA ASP A 123 4.22 4.76 1.84
C ASP A 123 4.76 5.31 0.51
N PHE A 124 4.16 6.40 0.03
CA PHE A 124 4.56 7.07 -1.20
C PHE A 124 5.63 8.16 -0.97
N ASN A 125 5.88 8.58 0.28
CA ASN A 125 6.68 9.76 0.62
C ASN A 125 6.32 10.99 -0.25
N ALA A 126 5.03 11.20 -0.49
CA ALA A 126 4.49 12.28 -1.31
C ALA A 126 3.46 13.09 -0.50
N LYS A 127 3.39 14.41 -0.75
CA LYS A 127 2.52 15.32 0.02
C LYS A 127 1.59 16.08 -0.92
N ALA A 128 0.29 16.04 -0.65
CA ALA A 128 -0.70 16.87 -1.33
C ALA A 128 -1.92 17.14 -0.46
N GLY A 129 -2.56 18.28 -0.68
CA GLY A 129 -3.83 18.63 -0.04
C GLY A 129 -4.96 17.64 -0.34
N LEU A 130 -4.86 16.88 -1.44
CA LEU A 130 -5.84 15.87 -1.82
C LEU A 130 -6.01 14.74 -0.78
N TRP A 131 -4.97 14.45 -0.01
CA TRP A 131 -4.99 13.49 1.10
C TRP A 131 -4.64 14.18 2.43
N GLY A 132 -5.08 15.42 2.60
CA GLY A 132 -5.01 16.13 3.89
C GLY A 132 -3.67 16.78 4.23
N SER A 133 -2.67 16.78 3.34
CA SER A 133 -1.40 17.45 3.63
C SER A 133 -1.49 18.97 3.47
N ASN A 134 -0.90 19.72 4.41
CA ASN A 134 -0.83 21.19 4.34
C ASN A 134 0.00 21.73 3.16
N VAL A 135 0.80 20.87 2.51
CA VAL A 135 1.68 21.25 1.39
C VAL A 135 1.50 20.25 0.25
N THR A 136 1.45 20.76 -0.98
CA THR A 136 1.55 19.94 -2.18
C THR A 136 2.96 20.05 -2.76
N ASN A 137 3.72 18.95 -2.74
CA ASN A 137 5.07 18.89 -3.30
C ASN A 137 5.08 18.27 -4.72
N GLN A 138 6.23 18.32 -5.40
CA GLN A 138 6.36 17.81 -6.78
C GLN A 138 6.01 16.31 -6.88
N ARG A 139 6.42 15.49 -5.90
CA ARG A 139 6.03 14.08 -5.82
C ARG A 139 4.51 13.92 -5.69
N GLY A 140 3.87 14.74 -4.88
CA GLY A 140 2.41 14.79 -4.74
C GLY A 140 1.72 15.09 -6.06
N LEU A 141 2.22 16.08 -6.82
CA LEU A 141 1.70 16.38 -8.17
C LEU A 141 1.88 15.21 -9.15
N GLN A 142 3.02 14.50 -9.10
CA GLN A 142 3.25 13.31 -9.92
C GLN A 142 2.28 12.18 -9.56
N VAL A 143 2.07 11.91 -8.27
CA VAL A 143 1.11 10.89 -7.79
C VAL A 143 -0.32 11.25 -8.21
N ILE A 144 -0.74 12.52 -8.07
CA ILE A 144 -2.07 12.97 -8.50
C ILE A 144 -2.28 12.71 -9.99
N ARG A 145 -1.31 13.09 -10.84
CA ARG A 145 -1.38 12.89 -12.29
C ARG A 145 -1.39 11.40 -12.65
N TRP A 146 -0.58 10.60 -11.97
CA TRP A 146 -0.53 9.16 -12.15
C TRP A 146 -1.86 8.51 -11.80
N ALA A 147 -2.41 8.82 -10.62
CA ALA A 147 -3.69 8.29 -10.17
C ALA A 147 -4.83 8.67 -11.12
N ALA A 148 -4.88 9.94 -11.55
CA ALA A 148 -5.89 10.41 -12.50
C ALA A 148 -5.81 9.68 -13.86
N LYS A 149 -4.60 9.45 -14.40
CA LYS A 149 -4.41 8.68 -15.64
C LYS A 149 -4.88 7.23 -15.52
N ARG A 150 -4.91 6.68 -14.30
CA ARG A 150 -5.30 5.29 -14.00
C ARG A 150 -6.70 5.16 -13.43
N ASP A 151 -7.44 6.26 -13.38
CA ASP A 151 -8.76 6.37 -12.75
C ASP A 151 -8.79 5.82 -11.31
N LEU A 152 -7.69 6.02 -10.57
CA LEU A 152 -7.58 5.63 -9.17
C LEU A 152 -8.18 6.71 -8.27
N ARG A 153 -8.92 6.27 -7.25
CA ARG A 153 -9.58 7.10 -6.25
C ARG A 153 -8.81 7.02 -4.95
N ILE A 154 -8.48 8.17 -4.38
CA ILE A 154 -7.90 8.24 -3.05
C ILE A 154 -8.94 7.77 -2.03
N ILE A 155 -8.53 6.90 -1.11
CA ILE A 155 -9.38 6.39 -0.02
C ILE A 155 -9.12 7.13 1.28
N ASN A 156 -7.92 7.71 1.44
CA ASN A 156 -7.59 8.50 2.61
C ASN A 156 -8.64 9.60 2.87
N GLU A 157 -9.10 9.68 4.11
CA GLU A 157 -10.03 10.70 4.59
C GLU A 157 -9.42 11.47 5.76
N GLY A 158 -9.80 12.74 5.90
CA GLY A 158 -9.32 13.61 6.97
C GLY A 158 -7.87 14.06 6.82
N ASP A 159 -7.31 14.50 7.93
CA ASP A 159 -6.00 15.15 8.05
C ASP A 159 -5.14 14.58 9.20
N VAL A 160 -5.53 13.41 9.73
CA VAL A 160 -4.79 12.71 10.78
C VAL A 160 -3.44 12.24 10.21
N PRO A 161 -2.29 12.62 10.82
CA PRO A 161 -1.00 12.21 10.29
C PRO A 161 -0.76 10.70 10.35
N THR A 162 -0.30 10.12 9.24
CA THR A 162 0.05 8.69 9.14
C THR A 162 1.47 8.40 9.61
N CYS A 163 2.36 9.41 9.54
CA CYS A 163 3.73 9.32 10.01
C CYS A 163 4.00 10.45 11.00
N VAL A 164 4.36 10.10 12.24
CA VAL A 164 4.73 11.05 13.30
C VAL A 164 6.17 10.78 13.72
N ARG A 165 6.99 11.83 13.67
CA ARG A 165 8.42 11.79 14.06
C ARG A 165 8.71 12.95 15.01
N PRO A 166 9.83 12.91 15.77
CA PRO A 166 10.22 14.04 16.62
C PRO A 166 10.35 15.36 15.86
N GLN A 167 10.69 15.31 14.56
CA GLN A 167 10.88 16.48 13.69
C GLN A 167 9.59 17.00 13.04
N GLY A 168 8.45 16.33 13.28
CA GLY A 168 7.16 16.72 12.71
C GLY A 168 6.34 15.53 12.23
N SER A 169 5.19 15.83 11.64
CA SER A 169 4.23 14.83 11.16
C SER A 169 3.90 15.03 9.68
N SER A 170 3.42 13.96 9.04
CA SER A 170 3.04 13.97 7.63
C SER A 170 2.01 12.89 7.30
N ILE A 171 1.28 13.10 6.21
CA ILE A 171 0.40 12.10 5.59
C ILE A 171 1.07 11.67 4.30
N VAL A 172 1.68 10.48 4.34
CA VAL A 172 2.49 9.92 3.24
C VAL A 172 2.12 8.47 2.91
N ASP A 173 1.41 7.82 3.83
CA ASP A 173 0.82 6.50 3.64
C ASP A 173 -0.52 6.70 2.93
N LEU A 174 -0.60 6.21 1.70
CA LEU A 174 -1.76 6.42 0.82
C LEU A 174 -2.40 5.09 0.50
N THR A 175 -3.72 5.10 0.37
CA THR A 175 -4.54 4.00 -0.13
C THR A 175 -5.34 4.48 -1.32
N TRP A 176 -5.17 3.82 -2.46
CA TRP A 176 -5.88 4.07 -3.70
C TRP A 176 -6.73 2.87 -4.07
N SER A 177 -7.91 3.10 -4.64
CA SER A 177 -8.75 2.04 -5.21
C SER A 177 -9.18 2.33 -6.64
N SER A 178 -9.60 1.29 -7.35
CA SER A 178 -10.41 1.47 -8.56
C SER A 178 -11.83 1.97 -8.23
N PRO A 179 -12.54 2.61 -9.18
CA PRO A 179 -13.86 3.20 -8.93
C PRO A 179 -14.95 2.18 -8.59
N ASP A 180 -14.86 0.98 -9.13
CA ASP A 180 -15.80 -0.12 -8.88
C ASP A 180 -15.65 -0.72 -7.47
N LEU A 181 -14.47 -0.58 -6.87
CA LEU A 181 -14.18 -1.05 -5.52
C LEU A 181 -14.42 0.01 -4.45
N GLN A 182 -14.21 1.29 -4.78
CA GLN A 182 -14.32 2.40 -3.82
C GLN A 182 -15.60 2.34 -2.96
N PRO A 183 -16.81 2.12 -3.51
CA PRO A 183 -18.05 2.12 -2.71
C PRO A 183 -18.16 0.95 -1.71
N LEU A 184 -17.30 -0.07 -1.86
CA LEU A 184 -17.27 -1.25 -1.01
C LEU A 184 -16.26 -1.11 0.13
N ILE A 185 -15.36 -0.12 0.06
CA ILE A 185 -14.42 0.19 1.12
C ILE A 185 -15.12 1.07 2.15
N THR A 186 -15.04 0.67 3.42
CA THR A 186 -15.70 1.35 4.53
C THR A 186 -14.77 1.40 5.73
N ASN A 187 -14.95 2.41 6.58
CA ASN A 187 -14.16 2.60 7.81
C ASN A 187 -12.64 2.66 7.56
N TRP A 188 -12.22 3.37 6.51
CA TRP A 188 -10.80 3.69 6.35
C TRP A 188 -10.37 4.65 7.46
N GLN A 189 -9.28 4.30 8.16
CA GLN A 189 -8.71 5.03 9.29
C GLN A 189 -7.21 4.76 9.38
#